data_AF-A0A6L9ML05-F1
#
_entry.id   AF-A0A6L9ML05-F1
#
_cell.length_a   1.000
_cell.length_b   1.000
_cell.length_c   1.000
_cell.angle_alpha   90.00
_cell.angle_beta   90.00
_cell.angle_gamma   90.00
#
_symmetry.space_group_name_H-M   'P 1'
#
loop_
_entity.id
_entity.type
_entity.pdbx_description
1 polymer ?
#
loop_
_entity_poly.entity_id
_entity_poly.type
_entity_poly.pdbx_seq_one_letter_code
_entity_poly.pdbx_strand_id
1 'polypeptide(L)' 'MSIEPARALAMVWFQRHRQRTALASLDDRLLADVGLSRETARGECRKPFWHA' A
#
# COMPACT_ATOMS: atom_id res chain seq x y z
N MET A 1 20.78 -1.22 23.04
CA MET A 1 20.48 -1.58 21.64
C MET A 1 19.06 -1.09 21.34
N SER A 2 18.92 0.09 20.73
CA SER A 2 17.61 0.74 20.55
C SER A 2 16.78 0.05 19.48
N ILE A 3 15.59 -0.43 19.85
CA ILE A 3 14.62 -1.15 18.99
C ILE A 3 13.71 -0.20 18.19
N GLU A 4 13.81 1.11 18.44
CA GLU A 4 13.05 2.19 17.76
C GLU A 4 13.06 2.12 16.22
N PRO A 5 14.20 1.93 15.52
CA PRO A 5 14.20 1.90 14.06
C PRO A 5 13.47 0.67 13.51
N ALA A 6 13.57 -0.48 14.19
CA ALA A 6 12.85 -1.69 13.79
C ALA A 6 11.33 -1.51 13.97
N ARG A 7 10.89 -0.85 15.05
CA ARG A 7 9.48 -0.52 15.27
C ARG A 7 8.95 0.44 14.20
N ALA A 8 9.71 1.49 13.87
CA ALA A 8 9.33 2.44 12.82
C ALA A 8 9.20 1.74 11.46
N LEU A 9 10.15 0.85 11.12
CA LEU A 9 10.12 0.11 9.86
C LEU A 9 8.92 -0.86 9.80
N ALA A 10 8.63 -1.56 10.89
CA ALA A 10 7.44 -2.42 10.99
C ALA A 10 6.13 -1.63 10.82
N MET A 11 6.05 -0.42 11.40
CA MET A 11 4.89 0.47 11.21
C MET A 11 4.73 0.91 9.75
N VAL A 12 5.82 1.26 9.06
CA VAL A 12 5.80 1.60 7.64
C VAL A 12 5.29 0.42 6.80
N TRP A 13 5.79 -0.78 7.07
CA TRP A 13 5.34 -2.00 6.38
C TRP A 13 3.87 -2.30 6.62
N PHE A 14 3.40 -2.17 7.86
CA PHE A 14 1.99 -2.34 8.21
C PHE A 14 1.10 -1.32 7.50
N GLN A 15 1.51 -0.05 7.45
CA GLN A 15 0.77 1.00 6.76
C GLN A 15 0.67 0.72 5.25
N ARG A 16 1.76 0.31 4.61
CA ARG A 16 1.78 -0.07 3.19
C ARG A 16 0.86 -1.26 2.91
N HIS A 17 0.90 -2.28 3.77
CA HIS A 17 0.01 -3.43 3.64
C HIS A 17 -1.46 -3.01 3.71
N ARG A 18 -1.84 -2.20 4.70
CA ARG A 18 -3.20 -1.67 4.82
C ARG A 18 -3.62 -0.84 3.62
N GLN A 19 -2.74 0.05 3.13
CA GLN A 19 -3.02 0.88 1.95
C GLN A 19 -3.25 0.03 0.69
N ARG A 20 -2.42 -0.99 0.46
CA ARG A 20 -2.57 -1.90 -0.68
C ARG A 20 -3.83 -2.75 -0.59
N THR A 21 -4.19 -3.24 0.59
CA THR A 21 -5.46 -3.96 0.79
C THR A 21 -6.66 -3.06 0.53
N ALA A 22 -6.63 -1.80 1.01
CA ALA A 22 -7.68 -0.83 0.73
C ALA A 22 -7.78 -0.52 -0.77
N LEU A 23 -6.64 -0.28 -1.44
CA LEU A 23 -6.57 -0.02 -2.88
C LEU A 23 -7.11 -1.20 -3.71
N ALA A 24 -6.84 -2.44 -3.28
CA ALA A 24 -7.35 -3.64 -3.93
C ALA A 24 -8.88 -3.79 -3.82
N SER A 25 -9.49 -3.18 -2.80
CA SER A 25 -10.94 -3.25 -2.56
C SER A 25 -11.74 -2.17 -3.28
N LEU A 26 -11.08 -1.14 -3.84
CA LEU A 26 -11.76 -0.07 -4.56
C LEU A 26 -12.30 -0.57 -5.91
N ASP A 27 -13.47 -0.09 -6.33
CA ASP A 27 -13.99 -0.29 -7.68
C ASP A 27 -13.36 0.68 -8.70
N ASP A 28 -13.65 0.51 -10.00
CA ASP A 28 -13.03 1.32 -11.06
C ASP A 28 -13.42 2.80 -10.97
N ARG A 29 -14.60 3.11 -10.46
CA ARG A 29 -15.09 4.48 -10.32
C ARG A 29 -14.37 5.18 -9.18
N LEU A 30 -14.20 4.50 -8.04
CA LEU A 30 -13.44 5.01 -6.90
C LEU A 30 -11.95 5.17 -7.24
N LEU A 31 -11.39 4.23 -8.01
CA LEU A 31 -10.03 4.38 -8.53
C LEU A 31 -9.89 5.61 -9.44
N ALA A 32 -10.86 5.82 -10.34
CA ALA A 32 -10.87 6.98 -11.22
C ALA A 32 -11.01 8.31 -10.46
N ASP A 33 -11.78 8.33 -9.36
CA ASP A 33 -11.93 9.51 -8.50
C ASP A 33 -10.61 9.97 -7.87
N VAL A 34 -9.73 9.01 -7.52
CA VAL A 34 -8.37 9.29 -7.04
C VAL A 34 -7.31 9.34 -8.16
N GLY A 35 -7.74 9.33 -9.43
CA GLY A 35 -6.86 9.44 -10.59
C GLY A 35 -6.04 8.19 -10.90
N LEU A 36 -6.46 7.01 -10.44
CA LEU A 36 -5.79 5.74 -10.70
C LEU A 36 -6.56 4.88 -11.71
N SER A 37 -5.83 4.19 -12.57
CA SER A 37 -6.39 3.10 -13.37
C SER A 37 -6.37 1.79 -12.60
N ARG A 38 -7.23 0.84 -12.99
CA ARG A 38 -7.23 -0.52 -12.45
C ARG A 38 -5.86 -1.21 -12.58
N GLU A 39 -5.18 -0.96 -13.69
CA GLU A 39 -3.86 -1.53 -13.97
C GLU A 39 -2.81 -0.98 -13.01
N THR A 40 -2.78 0.35 -12.82
CA THR A 40 -1.88 0.99 -11.85
C THR A 40 -2.15 0.49 -10.44
N ALA A 41 -3.43 0.42 -10.04
CA ALA A 41 -3.81 -0.11 -8.73
C ALA A 41 -3.36 -1.56 -8.52
N ARG A 42 -3.49 -2.42 -9.53
CA ARG A 42 -2.99 -3.81 -9.48
C ARG A 42 -1.47 -3.86 -9.38
N GLY A 43 -0.76 -2.99 -10.11
CA GLY A 43 0.69 -2.86 -10.00
C GLY A 43 1.13 -2.53 -8.57
N GLU A 44 0.50 -1.53 -7.96
CA GLU A 44 0.76 -1.14 -6.57
C GLU A 44 0.44 -2.26 -5.56
N CYS A 45 -0.66 -2.99 -5.76
CA CYS A 45 -1.05 -4.10 -4.87
C CYS A 45 -0.09 -5.29 -4.94
N ARG A 46 0.58 -5.50 -6.09
CA ARG A 46 1.55 -6.59 -6.28
C ARG A 46 2.93 -6.30 -5.69
N LYS A 47 3.21 -5.05 -5.32
CA LYS A 47 4.50 -4.70 -4.71
C LYS A 47 4.65 -5.41 -3.35
N PRO A 48 5.83 -6.00 -3.05
CA PRO A 48 6.12 -6.52 -1.72
C PRO A 48 6.06 -5.41 -0.66
N PHE A 49 5.63 -5.72 0.58
CA PHE A 49 5.41 -4.71 1.63
C PHE A 49 6.65 -3.87 1.98
N TRP A 50 7.85 -4.43 1.75
CA TRP A 50 9.12 -3.74 1.98
C TRP A 50 9.52 -2.77 0.86
N HIS A 51 8.91 -2.86 -0.32
CA HIS A 51 9.21 -2.00 -1.46
C HIS A 51 8.26 -0.79 -1.50
N ALA A 52 8.81 0.40 -1.78
CA ALA A 52 8.03 1.61 -2.06
C ALA A 52 7.56 1.61 -3.53
#